data_AF-X1ARC6-F1
#
_entry.id   AF-X1ARC6-F1
#
_cell.length_a   1.000
_cell.length_b   1.000
_cell.length_c   1.000
_cell.angle_alpha   90.00
_cell.angle_beta   90.00
_cell.angle_gamma   90.00
#
_symmetry.space_group_name_H-M   'P 1'
#
loop_
_entity.id
_entity.type
_entity.pdbx_description
1 polymer ?
#
loop_
_entity_poly.entity_id
_entity_poly.type
_entity_poly.pdbx_seq_one_letter_code
_entity_poly.pdbx_strand_id
1 'polypeptide(L)'
;MATAQEVITKCSTLQKFWAPRTAKFKAWYKILQMTDTLAQKGMESFVGNDPRASFNLILNMLDQKIPHRVPPEQLSLEQIAPANELAKTYEIAWRDIAQQYRARGRYFFRDLASFILATGWYSVFAIVSQDGTRCVAEVFNPATVFQAWDERLSECAHIFTASESQTKRMFARNSWIGNPPRGDSKIYDLWEDDG
;
A
#
# COMPACT_ATOMS: atom_id res chain seq x y z
N MET A 1 1.55 25.44 -9.98
CA MET A 1 1.80 24.02 -10.26
C MET A 1 3.29 23.79 -10.15
N ALA A 2 3.71 22.86 -9.30
CA ALA A 2 5.12 22.49 -9.19
C ALA A 2 5.64 21.95 -10.53
N THR A 3 6.90 22.28 -10.86
CA THR A 3 7.53 21.73 -12.07
C THR A 3 7.85 20.24 -11.86
N ALA A 4 7.97 19.46 -12.95
CA ALA A 4 8.32 18.04 -12.84
C ALA A 4 9.64 17.82 -12.08
N GLN A 5 10.60 18.74 -12.24
CA GLN A 5 11.89 18.68 -11.54
C GLN A 5 11.75 18.94 -10.04
N GLU A 6 10.87 19.86 -9.63
CA GLU A 6 10.56 20.09 -8.22
C GLU A 6 9.94 18.85 -7.57
N VAL A 7 8.94 18.23 -8.24
CA VAL A 7 8.28 17.01 -7.76
C VAL A 7 9.31 15.88 -7.56
N ILE A 8 10.17 15.64 -8.55
CA ILE A 8 11.25 14.64 -8.46
C ILE A 8 12.20 14.95 -7.29
N THR A 9 12.55 16.22 -7.10
CA THR A 9 13.47 16.66 -6.06
C THR A 9 12.88 16.41 -4.67
N LYS A 10 11.63 16.84 -4.43
CA LYS A 10 10.92 16.60 -3.16
C LYS A 10 10.79 15.11 -2.85
N CYS A 11 10.29 14.33 -3.80
CA CYS A 11 10.16 12.87 -3.65
C CYS A 11 11.52 12.22 -3.33
N SER A 12 12.60 12.64 -4.00
CA SER A 12 13.93 12.10 -3.77
C SER A 12 14.48 12.46 -2.39
N THR A 13 14.16 13.64 -1.87
CA THR A 13 14.51 14.05 -0.50
C THR A 13 13.80 13.17 0.53
N LEU A 14 12.50 12.95 0.37
CA LEU A 14 11.72 12.06 1.24
C LEU A 14 12.24 10.61 1.17
N GLN A 15 12.56 10.12 -0.03
CA GLN A 15 13.16 8.80 -0.22
C GLN A 15 14.51 8.65 0.51
N LYS A 16 15.36 9.68 0.49
CA LYS A 16 16.64 9.68 1.20
C LYS A 16 16.45 9.65 2.71
N PHE A 17 15.53 10.45 3.24
CA PHE A 17 15.21 10.46 4.67
C PHE A 17 14.77 9.08 5.17
N TRP A 18 13.90 8.40 4.42
CA TRP A 18 13.38 7.06 4.76
C TRP A 18 14.25 5.89 4.27
N ALA A 19 15.47 6.15 3.76
CA ALA A 19 16.37 5.10 3.31
C ALA A 19 16.69 4.05 4.39
N PRO A 20 16.93 4.41 5.67
CA PRO A 20 17.16 3.43 6.74
C PRO A 20 15.98 2.47 6.94
N ARG A 21 14.74 2.98 6.91
CA ARG A 21 13.53 2.16 7.01
C ARG A 21 13.44 1.18 5.85
N THR A 22 13.67 1.65 4.63
CA THR A 22 13.65 0.82 3.43
C THR A 22 14.71 -0.27 3.47
N ALA A 23 15.91 0.03 4.00
CA ALA A 23 16.96 -0.96 4.21
C ALA A 23 16.54 -2.04 5.24
N LYS A 24 15.85 -1.66 6.31
CA LYS A 24 15.29 -2.61 7.29
C LYS A 24 14.19 -3.49 6.71
N PHE A 25 13.29 -2.95 5.90
CA PHE A 25 12.29 -3.76 5.18
C PHE A 25 12.95 -4.84 4.33
N LYS A 26 14.00 -4.50 3.56
CA LYS A 26 14.76 -5.49 2.78
C LYS A 26 15.37 -6.58 3.66
N ALA A 27 15.88 -6.24 4.84
CA ALA A 27 16.42 -7.22 5.78
C ALA A 27 15.33 -8.18 6.30
N TRP A 28 14.15 -7.67 6.66
CA TRP A 28 13.02 -8.50 7.10
C TRP A 28 12.49 -9.42 6.01
N TYR A 29 12.40 -8.94 4.76
CA TYR A 29 12.02 -9.80 3.64
C TYR A 29 13.01 -10.94 3.41
N LYS A 30 14.32 -10.74 3.62
CA LYS A 30 15.31 -11.83 3.52
C LYS A 30 15.06 -12.93 4.54
N ILE A 31 14.66 -12.58 5.76
CA ILE A 31 14.29 -13.55 6.81
C ILE A 31 13.09 -14.38 6.36
N LEU A 32 12.04 -13.72 5.84
CA LEU A 32 10.84 -14.42 5.34
C LEU A 32 11.10 -15.27 4.12
N GLN A 33 12.02 -14.85 3.24
CA GLN A 33 12.48 -15.61 2.08
C GLN A 33 13.42 -16.75 2.47
N MET A 34 13.79 -16.87 3.75
CA MET A 34 14.71 -17.90 4.25
C MET A 34 16.05 -17.85 3.50
N THR A 35 16.51 -16.65 3.13
CA THR A 35 17.81 -16.49 2.50
C THR A 35 18.89 -16.85 3.50
N ASP A 36 19.67 -17.89 3.18
CA ASP A 36 20.78 -18.30 4.02
C ASP A 36 21.93 -17.30 3.92
N THR A 37 22.02 -16.42 4.92
CA THR A 37 23.09 -15.41 5.00
C THR A 37 24.38 -15.95 5.61
N LEU A 38 24.37 -17.18 6.15
CA LEU A 38 25.51 -17.80 6.85
C LEU A 38 26.14 -18.96 6.06
N ALA A 39 25.59 -19.31 4.91
CA ALA A 39 26.16 -20.31 4.00
C ALA A 39 27.63 -19.99 3.68
N GLN A 40 28.54 -20.83 4.16
CA GLN A 40 29.97 -20.77 3.86
C GLN A 40 30.39 -22.07 3.17
N LYS A 41 31.36 -21.97 2.24
CA LYS A 41 31.85 -23.12 1.48
C LYS A 41 32.46 -24.14 2.44
N GLY A 42 31.83 -25.31 2.57
CA GLY A 42 32.30 -26.41 3.41
C GLY A 42 31.77 -26.41 4.85
N MET A 43 30.82 -25.54 5.19
CA MET A 43 30.12 -25.58 6.48
C MET A 43 28.62 -25.84 6.26
N GLU A 44 28.04 -26.71 7.08
CA GLU A 44 26.59 -26.93 7.10
C GLU A 44 25.91 -25.71 7.72
N SER A 45 24.95 -25.14 7.00
CA SER A 45 24.05 -24.10 7.49
C SER A 45 22.62 -24.58 7.31
N PHE A 46 21.78 -24.29 8.31
CA PHE A 46 20.37 -24.66 8.30
C PHE A 46 19.51 -23.42 8.51
N VAL A 47 18.53 -23.22 7.64
CA VAL A 47 17.48 -22.21 7.81
C VAL A 47 16.16 -22.95 8.00
N GLY A 48 15.62 -22.89 9.22
CA GLY A 48 14.33 -23.49 9.56
C GLY A 48 13.17 -22.82 8.84
N ASN A 49 12.10 -23.58 8.57
CA ASN A 49 10.89 -23.08 7.90
C ASN A 49 9.96 -22.26 8.82
N ASP A 50 10.30 -22.14 10.10
CA ASP A 50 9.45 -21.56 11.13
C ASP A 50 8.99 -20.12 10.83
N PRO A 51 9.85 -19.20 10.32
CA PRO A 51 9.42 -17.84 10.01
C PRO A 51 8.33 -17.81 8.93
N ARG A 52 8.46 -18.63 7.89
CA ARG A 52 7.52 -18.71 6.78
C ARG A 52 6.22 -19.40 7.19
N ALA A 53 6.32 -20.47 7.98
CA ALA A 53 5.15 -21.17 8.51
C ALA A 53 4.32 -20.26 9.43
N SER A 54 4.99 -19.55 10.34
CA SER A 54 4.35 -18.60 11.27
C SER A 54 3.69 -17.44 10.52
N PHE A 55 4.39 -16.86 9.54
CA PHE A 55 3.84 -15.81 8.69
C PHE A 55 2.55 -16.28 7.98
N ASN A 56 2.57 -17.45 7.34
CA ASN A 56 1.41 -17.97 6.61
C ASN A 56 0.23 -18.28 7.54
N LEU A 57 0.50 -18.84 8.73
CA LEU A 57 -0.53 -19.12 9.72
C LEU A 57 -1.24 -17.83 10.16
N ILE A 58 -0.45 -16.83 10.58
CA ILE A 58 -1.01 -15.55 11.05
C ILE A 58 -1.72 -14.84 9.91
N LEU A 59 -1.16 -14.85 8.69
CA LEU A 59 -1.81 -14.25 7.52
C LEU A 59 -3.18 -14.88 7.26
N ASN A 60 -3.30 -16.21 7.34
CA ASN A 60 -4.59 -16.90 7.18
C ASN A 60 -5.57 -16.59 8.32
N MET A 61 -5.08 -16.35 9.54
CA MET A 61 -5.93 -15.91 10.66
C MET A 61 -6.45 -14.48 10.47
N LEU A 62 -5.64 -13.60 9.88
CA LEU A 62 -5.99 -12.19 9.63
C LEU A 62 -6.78 -11.98 8.33
N ASP A 63 -6.75 -12.92 7.39
CA ASP A 63 -7.53 -12.91 6.14
C ASP A 63 -9.02 -13.24 6.38
N GLN A 64 -9.58 -12.70 7.47
CA GLN A 64 -10.99 -12.81 7.82
C GLN A 64 -11.73 -11.52 7.45
N LYS A 65 -13.01 -11.65 7.11
CA LYS A 65 -13.87 -10.49 6.82
C LYS A 65 -13.99 -9.63 8.08
N ILE A 66 -13.46 -8.41 8.05
CA ILE A 66 -13.59 -7.46 9.15
C ILE A 66 -15.05 -6.95 9.18
N PRO A 67 -15.82 -7.17 10.26
CA PRO A 67 -17.13 -6.59 10.39
C PRO A 67 -17.00 -5.10 10.72
N HIS A 68 -17.39 -4.22 9.80
CA HIS A 68 -17.57 -2.79 10.13
C HIS A 68 -18.83 -2.64 10.97
N ARG A 69 -18.67 -2.57 12.29
CA ARG A 69 -19.76 -2.29 13.22
C ARG A 69 -19.39 -1.08 14.05
N VAL A 70 -20.26 -0.08 14.05
CA VAL A 70 -20.18 0.99 15.05
C VAL A 70 -20.72 0.41 16.36
N PRO A 71 -19.96 0.46 17.47
CA PRO A 71 -20.44 -0.05 18.75
C PRO A 71 -21.74 0.67 19.13
N PRO A 72 -22.88 -0.04 19.31
CA PRO A 72 -24.16 0.60 19.59
C PRO A 72 -24.18 1.30 20.94
N GLU A 73 -23.30 0.90 21.86
CA GLU A 73 -23.12 1.46 23.20
C GLU A 73 -22.66 2.93 23.19
N GLN A 74 -22.12 3.41 22.07
CA GLN A 74 -21.61 4.78 21.91
C GLN A 74 -22.60 5.72 21.20
N LEU A 75 -23.78 5.22 20.82
CA LEU A 75 -24.75 5.94 20.00
C LEU A 75 -26.03 6.22 20.77
N SER A 76 -26.61 7.40 20.57
CA SER A 76 -27.98 7.67 21.00
C SER A 76 -28.98 6.86 20.17
N LEU A 77 -30.19 6.61 20.69
CA LEU A 77 -31.23 5.85 19.98
C LEU A 77 -31.53 6.40 18.58
N GLU A 78 -31.43 7.72 18.40
CA GLU A 78 -31.63 8.40 17.12
C GLU A 78 -30.49 8.18 16.13
N GLN A 79 -29.27 7.93 16.62
CA GLN A 79 -28.08 7.71 15.79
C GLN A 79 -27.92 6.26 15.32
N ILE A 80 -28.64 5.31 15.94
CA ILE A 80 -28.53 3.88 15.61
C ILE A 80 -28.93 3.60 14.16
N ALA A 81 -30.06 4.15 13.70
CA ALA A 81 -30.54 3.89 12.33
C ALA A 81 -29.59 4.48 11.26
N PRO A 82 -29.17 5.76 11.35
CA PRO A 82 -28.15 6.32 10.45
C PRO A 82 -26.81 5.57 10.49
N ALA A 83 -26.34 5.17 11.68
CA ALA A 83 -25.09 4.43 11.79
C ALA A 83 -25.16 3.05 11.12
N ASN A 84 -26.30 2.37 11.20
CA ASN A 84 -26.54 1.11 10.51
C ASN A 84 -26.58 1.28 8.99
N GLU A 85 -27.17 2.37 8.50
CA GLU A 85 -27.17 2.69 7.07
C GLU A 85 -25.74 2.95 6.57
N LEU A 86 -24.98 3.77 7.30
CA LEU A 86 -23.58 4.05 7.00
C LEU A 86 -22.72 2.77 6.99
N ALA A 87 -22.91 1.88 7.95
CA ALA A 87 -22.21 0.60 8.01
C ALA A 87 -22.50 -0.28 6.79
N LYS A 88 -23.76 -0.34 6.33
CA LYS A 88 -24.14 -1.05 5.10
C LYS A 88 -23.50 -0.43 3.86
N THR A 89 -23.45 0.89 3.76
CA THR A 89 -22.81 1.60 2.66
C THR A 89 -21.32 1.26 2.57
N TYR A 90 -20.60 1.26 3.70
CA TYR A 90 -19.21 0.84 3.72
C TYR A 90 -19.02 -0.64 3.37
N GLU A 91 -19.93 -1.52 3.78
CA GLU A 91 -19.85 -2.94 3.38
C GLU A 91 -19.96 -3.11 1.86
N ILE A 92 -20.81 -2.32 1.20
CA ILE A 92 -20.94 -2.31 -0.27
C ILE A 92 -19.65 -1.77 -0.91
N ALA A 93 -19.14 -0.62 -0.42
CA ALA A 93 -17.93 -0.01 -0.94
C ALA A 93 -16.71 -0.95 -0.83
N TRP A 94 -16.53 -1.61 0.31
CA TRP A 94 -15.45 -2.58 0.49
C TRP A 94 -15.60 -3.81 -0.39
N ARG A 95 -16.83 -4.25 -0.66
CA ARG A 95 -17.08 -5.35 -1.58
C ARG A 95 -16.67 -4.99 -3.01
N ASP A 96 -16.99 -3.78 -3.45
CA ASP A 96 -16.58 -3.27 -4.77
C ASP A 96 -15.05 -3.17 -4.88
N ILE A 97 -14.39 -2.54 -3.89
CA ILE A 97 -12.92 -2.48 -3.80
C ILE A 97 -12.30 -3.88 -3.87
N ALA A 98 -12.83 -4.83 -3.09
CA ALA A 98 -12.33 -6.20 -3.08
C ALA A 98 -12.53 -6.92 -4.42
N GLN A 99 -13.65 -6.69 -5.12
CA GLN A 99 -13.90 -7.23 -6.46
C GLN A 99 -12.91 -6.66 -7.49
N GLN A 100 -12.67 -5.34 -7.46
CA GLN A 100 -11.70 -4.68 -8.33
C GLN A 100 -10.26 -5.16 -8.09
N TYR A 101 -9.92 -5.48 -6.83
CA TYR A 101 -8.65 -6.10 -6.47
C TYR A 101 -8.51 -7.51 -7.05
N ARG A 102 -9.55 -8.33 -6.89
CA ARG A 102 -9.57 -9.71 -7.41
C ARG A 102 -9.50 -9.76 -8.93
N ALA A 103 -10.15 -8.81 -9.63
CA ALA A 103 -10.05 -8.69 -11.07
C ALA A 103 -8.60 -8.46 -11.56
N ARG A 104 -7.72 -7.96 -10.69
CA ARG A 104 -6.28 -7.78 -10.94
C ARG A 104 -5.43 -8.95 -10.42
N GLY A 105 -6.05 -10.04 -9.95
CA GLY A 105 -5.37 -11.19 -9.36
C GLY A 105 -4.79 -10.93 -7.96
N ARG A 106 -5.27 -9.90 -7.25
CA ARG A 106 -4.80 -9.51 -5.92
C ARG A 106 -5.94 -9.60 -4.88
N TYR A 107 -5.57 -9.63 -3.61
CA TYR A 107 -6.52 -9.70 -2.49
C TYR A 107 -6.22 -8.57 -1.51
N PHE A 108 -7.12 -7.58 -1.40
CA PHE A 108 -6.88 -6.35 -0.65
C PHE A 108 -6.45 -6.59 0.80
N PHE A 109 -7.26 -7.31 1.57
CA PHE A 109 -6.98 -7.57 2.99
C PHE A 109 -5.73 -8.42 3.19
N ARG A 110 -5.51 -9.39 2.30
CA ARG A 110 -4.31 -10.24 2.33
C ARG A 110 -3.05 -9.43 2.05
N ASP A 111 -3.06 -8.54 1.06
CA ASP A 111 -1.91 -7.67 0.76
C ASP A 111 -1.64 -6.72 1.94
N LEU A 112 -2.69 -6.11 2.50
CA LEU A 112 -2.60 -5.24 3.66
C LEU A 112 -2.00 -5.97 4.88
N ALA A 113 -2.57 -7.13 5.24
CA ALA A 113 -2.09 -7.95 6.35
C ALA A 113 -0.67 -8.45 6.11
N SER A 114 -0.31 -8.79 4.85
CA SER A 114 1.04 -9.21 4.51
C SER A 114 2.07 -8.11 4.78
N PHE A 115 1.78 -6.85 4.46
CA PHE A 115 2.70 -5.74 4.77
C PHE A 115 2.80 -5.48 6.27
N ILE A 116 1.67 -5.51 6.99
CA ILE A 116 1.66 -5.35 8.45
C ILE A 116 2.50 -6.45 9.11
N LEU A 117 2.36 -7.70 8.69
CA LEU A 117 3.13 -8.81 9.25
C LEU A 117 4.60 -8.78 8.84
N ALA A 118 4.89 -8.50 7.57
CA ALA A 118 6.26 -8.56 7.04
C ALA A 118 7.11 -7.37 7.47
N THR A 119 6.48 -6.21 7.67
CA THR A 119 7.20 -4.96 7.92
C THR A 119 6.77 -4.25 9.19
N GLY A 120 5.60 -4.54 9.77
CA GLY A 120 5.01 -3.70 10.82
C GLY A 120 4.44 -2.39 10.30
N TRP A 121 4.44 -2.17 8.98
CA TRP A 121 3.94 -0.97 8.32
C TRP A 121 2.90 -1.34 7.28
N TYR A 122 2.06 -0.38 6.92
CA TYR A 122 1.15 -0.47 5.81
C TYR A 122 1.07 0.87 5.08
N SER A 123 0.63 0.83 3.83
CA SER A 123 0.26 2.02 3.09
C SER A 123 -0.96 1.74 2.25
N VAL A 124 -1.99 2.56 2.41
CA VAL A 124 -3.24 2.48 1.65
C VAL A 124 -3.53 3.86 1.11
N PHE A 125 -3.60 3.97 -0.22
CA PHE A 125 -4.24 5.08 -0.88
C PHE A 125 -5.74 4.84 -0.87
N ALA A 126 -6.54 5.81 -0.42
CA ALA A 126 -7.98 5.73 -0.45
C ALA A 126 -8.57 7.07 -0.88
N ILE A 127 -9.46 7.04 -1.85
CA ILE A 127 -10.15 8.22 -2.36
C ILE A 127 -11.57 7.86 -2.80
N VAL A 128 -12.48 8.82 -2.68
CA VAL A 128 -13.82 8.75 -3.27
C VAL A 128 -13.80 9.60 -4.53
N SER A 129 -14.37 9.10 -5.62
CA SER A 129 -14.50 9.86 -6.87
C SER A 129 -15.27 11.17 -6.64
N GLN A 130 -15.01 12.18 -7.47
CA GLN A 130 -15.63 13.51 -7.30
C GLN A 130 -17.16 13.48 -7.35
N ASP A 131 -17.74 12.54 -8.08
CA ASP A 131 -19.18 12.32 -8.17
C ASP A 131 -19.74 11.46 -7.01
N GLY A 132 -18.89 11.03 -6.08
CA GLY A 132 -19.27 10.19 -4.93
C GLY A 132 -19.65 8.75 -5.29
N THR A 133 -19.55 8.35 -6.57
CA THR A 133 -20.10 7.06 -7.03
C THR A 133 -19.15 5.88 -6.84
N ARG A 134 -17.85 6.13 -6.70
CA ARG A 134 -16.82 5.09 -6.65
C ARG A 134 -15.85 5.34 -5.51
N CYS A 135 -15.63 4.31 -4.70
CA CYS A 135 -14.55 4.26 -3.73
C CYS A 135 -13.37 3.53 -4.36
N VAL A 136 -12.21 4.15 -4.36
CA VAL A 136 -10.96 3.54 -4.81
C VAL A 136 -10.05 3.41 -3.61
N ALA A 137 -9.59 2.19 -3.32
CA ALA A 137 -8.51 1.97 -2.38
C ALA A 137 -7.44 1.09 -3.02
N GLU A 138 -6.17 1.38 -2.72
CA GLU A 138 -5.02 0.67 -3.23
C GLU A 138 -3.97 0.49 -2.12
N VAL A 139 -3.60 -0.75 -1.85
CA VAL A 139 -2.48 -1.11 -0.97
C VAL A 139 -1.18 -0.97 -1.74
N PHE A 140 -0.33 -0.06 -1.27
CA PHE A 140 1.03 0.13 -1.77
C PHE A 140 2.04 -0.60 -0.89
N ASN A 141 3.18 -0.95 -1.49
CA ASN A 141 4.31 -1.45 -0.71
C ASN A 141 4.83 -0.29 0.17
N PRO A 142 4.87 -0.40 1.50
CA PRO A 142 5.36 0.68 2.35
C PRO A 142 6.83 1.05 2.07
N ALA A 143 7.60 0.17 1.42
CA ALA A 143 8.96 0.45 0.97
C ALA A 143 9.04 1.50 -0.16
N THR A 144 7.93 1.76 -0.86
CA THR A 144 7.83 2.73 -1.95
C THR A 144 7.13 4.02 -1.57
N VAL A 145 6.62 4.14 -0.34
CA VAL A 145 5.82 5.29 0.11
C VAL A 145 6.54 6.06 1.21
N PHE A 146 6.73 7.36 1.04
CA PHE A 146 7.57 8.20 1.88
C PHE A 146 6.80 9.43 2.33
N GLN A 147 6.52 9.51 3.62
CA GLN A 147 5.67 10.52 4.21
C GLN A 147 6.48 11.56 5.00
N ALA A 148 6.09 12.82 4.92
CA ALA A 148 6.55 13.89 5.79
C ALA A 148 5.45 14.19 6.80
N TRP A 149 5.80 14.05 8.08
CA TRP A 149 4.96 14.51 9.18
C TRP A 149 5.61 15.75 9.77
N ASP A 150 4.80 16.78 9.92
CA ASP A 150 5.09 17.87 10.84
C ASP A 150 4.10 17.72 12.01
N GLU A 151 3.19 18.68 12.23
CA GLU A 151 2.04 18.51 13.14
C GLU A 151 0.93 17.62 12.52
N ARG A 152 0.79 17.68 11.19
CA ARG A 152 -0.09 16.83 10.38
C ARG A 152 0.70 16.22 9.22
N LEU A 153 0.09 15.31 8.46
CA LEU A 153 0.69 14.78 7.24
C LEU A 153 0.78 15.92 6.21
N SER A 154 1.98 16.43 5.94
CA SER A 154 2.19 17.57 5.06
C SER A 154 2.45 17.13 3.61
N GLU A 155 3.28 16.10 3.43
CA GLU A 155 3.61 15.56 2.11
C GLU A 155 3.66 14.02 2.15
N CYS A 156 3.29 13.39 1.04
CA CYS A 156 3.43 11.96 0.86
C CYS A 156 3.86 11.66 -0.58
N ALA A 157 5.00 11.00 -0.74
CA ALA A 157 5.52 10.57 -2.03
C ALA A 157 5.37 9.06 -2.19
N HIS A 158 4.88 8.61 -3.35
CA HIS A 158 4.94 7.21 -3.76
C HIS A 158 5.83 7.07 -4.99
N ILE A 159 6.90 6.27 -4.85
CA ILE A 159 7.93 6.15 -5.86
C ILE A 159 8.14 4.68 -6.19
N PHE A 160 7.82 4.29 -7.41
CA PHE A 160 7.90 2.91 -7.87
C PHE A 160 8.42 2.82 -9.29
N THR A 161 8.95 1.64 -9.65
CA THR A 161 9.35 1.35 -11.02
C THR A 161 8.19 0.66 -11.72
N ALA A 162 7.71 1.27 -12.80
CA ALA A 162 6.72 0.68 -13.70
C ALA A 162 7.44 0.04 -14.89
N SER A 163 7.04 -1.17 -15.25
CA SER A 163 7.49 -1.81 -16.49
C SER A 163 7.03 -1.01 -17.71
N GLU A 164 7.72 -1.15 -18.84
CA GLU A 164 7.32 -0.49 -20.10
C GLU A 164 5.83 -0.72 -20.44
N SER A 165 5.34 -1.95 -20.21
CA SER A 165 3.94 -2.33 -20.43
C SER A 165 2.96 -1.60 -19.50
N GLN A 166 3.36 -1.33 -18.26
CA GLN A 166 2.56 -0.59 -17.29
C GLN A 166 2.58 0.90 -17.64
N THR A 167 3.74 1.44 -17.96
CA THR A 167 3.89 2.85 -18.36
C THR A 167 3.05 3.16 -19.60
N LYS A 168 3.09 2.31 -20.64
CA LYS A 168 2.21 2.45 -21.82
C LYS A 168 0.73 2.49 -21.46
N ARG A 169 0.29 1.60 -20.55
CA ARG A 169 -1.10 1.57 -20.07
C ARG A 169 -1.45 2.83 -19.26
N MET A 170 -0.53 3.35 -18.45
CA MET A 170 -0.73 4.58 -17.70
C MET A 170 -0.86 5.80 -18.63
N PHE A 171 0.00 5.91 -19.65
CA PHE A 171 -0.10 6.95 -20.68
C PHE A 171 -1.46 6.93 -21.38
N ALA A 172 -1.91 5.74 -21.81
CA ALA A 172 -3.20 5.56 -22.47
C ALA A 172 -4.38 5.90 -21.54
N ARG A 173 -4.34 5.45 -20.28
CA ARG A 173 -5.41 5.67 -19.29
C ARG A 173 -5.53 7.14 -18.89
N ASN A 174 -4.40 7.80 -18.66
CA ASN A 174 -4.37 9.16 -18.12
C ASN A 174 -4.32 10.24 -19.22
N SER A 175 -4.37 9.84 -20.50
CA SER A 175 -4.26 10.74 -21.65
C SER A 175 -3.03 11.66 -21.57
N TRP A 176 -1.91 11.12 -21.10
CA TRP A 176 -0.66 11.89 -21.01
C TRP A 176 -0.13 12.21 -22.41
N ILE A 177 0.24 13.47 -22.63
CA ILE A 177 0.73 13.96 -23.91
C ILE A 177 2.17 13.45 -24.13
N GLY A 178 2.43 12.87 -25.30
CA GLY A 178 3.76 12.43 -25.72
C GLY A 178 3.87 10.92 -25.89
N ASN A 179 5.09 10.46 -26.19
CA ASN A 179 5.37 9.04 -26.35
C ASN A 179 5.71 8.42 -24.99
N PRO A 180 5.14 7.25 -24.66
CA PRO A 180 5.56 6.52 -23.46
C PRO A 180 7.06 6.19 -23.58
N PRO A 181 7.84 6.39 -22.50
CA PRO A 181 9.26 6.06 -22.49
C PRO A 181 9.47 4.57 -22.77
N ARG A 182 10.61 4.24 -23.39
CA ARG A 182 11.04 2.86 -23.65
C ARG A 182 11.70 2.29 -22.40
N GLY A 183 11.44 1.03 -22.09
CA GLY A 183 11.96 0.36 -20.91
C GLY A 183 11.26 0.75 -19.59
N ASP A 184 11.81 0.24 -18.49
CA ASP A 184 11.28 0.46 -17.16
C ASP A 184 11.48 1.91 -16.73
N SER A 185 10.43 2.50 -16.17
CA SER A 185 10.38 3.92 -15.82
C SER A 185 10.07 4.10 -14.35
N LYS A 186 10.79 5.03 -13.70
CA LYS A 186 10.52 5.40 -12.31
C LYS A 186 9.42 6.45 -12.28
N ILE A 187 8.32 6.14 -11.61
CA ILE A 187 7.16 7.01 -11.44
C ILE A 187 7.28 7.70 -10.08
N TYR A 188 6.87 8.95 -10.03
CA TYR A 188 6.87 9.82 -8.85
C TYR A 188 5.45 10.38 -8.67
N ASP A 189 4.72 9.84 -7.72
CA ASP A 189 3.45 10.40 -7.27
C ASP A 189 3.73 11.23 -6.01
N LEU A 190 3.25 12.47 -5.97
CA LEU A 190 3.39 13.37 -4.83
C LEU A 190 2.03 13.93 -4.46
N TRP A 191 1.65 13.75 -3.20
CA TRP A 191 0.48 14.39 -2.59
C TRP A 191 0.98 15.38 -1.56
N GLU A 192 0.49 16.62 -1.66
CA GLU A 192 0.86 17.72 -0.78
C GLU A 192 -0.42 18.31 -0.21
N ASP A 193 -0.34 18.75 1.03
CA ASP A 193 -1.38 19.53 1.67
C ASP A 193 -1.22 21.00 1.29
N ASP A 194 -2.19 21.55 0.57
CA ASP A 194 -2.12 22.91 -0.01
C ASP A 194 -2.32 24.04 1.04
N GLY A 195 -2.48 23.71 2.32
CA GLY A 195 -2.68 24.67 3.42
C GLY A 195 -4.14 24.83 3.81
#